data_AF-A0A957Y9S1-F1
#
_entry.id   AF-A0A957Y9S1-F1
#
_cell.length_a   1.000
_cell.length_b   1.000
_cell.length_c   1.000
_cell.angle_alpha   90.00
_cell.angle_beta   90.00
_cell.angle_gamma   90.00
#
_symmetry.space_group_name_H-M   'P 1'
#
loop_
_entity.id
_entity.type
_entity.pdbx_description
1 polymer ?
#
loop_
_entity_poly.entity_id
_entity_poly.type
_entity_poly.pdbx_seq_one_letter_code
_entity_poly.pdbx_strand_id
1 'polypeptide(L)'
;SLSAFGTSEAVLQALVADFDNCPLPEREKAIIRFGLQAATQPHTLSQMDYQHLKDLGLDDSEIFEIIATANLFTGVNQYTDAIALEIDSL
;
A
#
# COMPACT_ATOMS: atom_id res chain seq x y z
N SER A 1 3.86 12.77 -0.71
CA SER A 1 2.43 12.40 -0.74
C SER A 1 2.12 11.72 -2.07
N LEU A 2 1.11 10.84 -2.15
CA LEU A 2 0.68 10.20 -3.41
C LEU A 2 0.27 11.22 -4.50
N SER A 3 0.02 12.49 -4.14
CA SER A 3 -0.16 13.61 -5.07
C SER A 3 1.10 13.95 -5.90
N ALA A 4 2.29 13.53 -5.48
CA ALA A 4 3.54 13.74 -6.22
C ALA A 4 3.69 12.82 -7.46
N PHE A 5 2.82 11.81 -7.61
CA PHE A 5 2.87 10.84 -8.71
C PHE A 5 1.85 11.10 -9.84
N GLY A 6 1.25 12.30 -9.89
CA GLY A 6 0.29 12.66 -10.95
C GLY A 6 -1.12 12.09 -10.76
N THR A 7 -1.37 11.40 -9.64
CA THR A 7 -2.70 10.94 -9.23
C THR A 7 -3.55 12.14 -8.85
N SER A 8 -4.71 12.31 -9.50
CA SER A 8 -5.59 13.45 -9.18
C SER A 8 -6.09 13.38 -7.74
N GLU A 9 -6.30 14.53 -7.11
CA GLU A 9 -6.86 14.63 -5.75
C GLU A 9 -8.16 13.83 -5.61
N ALA A 10 -8.98 13.81 -6.67
CA ALA A 10 -10.20 13.02 -6.73
C ALA A 10 -9.97 11.51 -6.62
N VAL A 11 -8.89 10.99 -7.23
CA VAL A 11 -8.53 9.57 -7.10
C VAL A 11 -7.99 9.27 -5.71
N LEU A 12 -7.25 10.19 -5.08
CA LEU A 12 -6.81 10.04 -3.70
C LEU A 12 -7.99 10.00 -2.72
N GLN A 13 -8.96 10.90 -2.90
CA GLN A 13 -10.18 10.90 -2.09
C GLN A 13 -11.00 9.63 -2.31
N ALA A 14 -11.15 9.18 -3.56
CA ALA A 14 -11.84 7.94 -3.87
C ALA A 14 -11.14 6.71 -3.25
N LEU A 15 -9.80 6.68 -3.29
CA LEU A 15 -9.01 5.61 -2.68
C LEU A 15 -9.23 5.52 -1.16
N VAL A 16 -9.34 6.66 -0.48
CA VAL A 16 -9.57 6.72 0.97
C VAL A 16 -11.04 6.44 1.32
N ALA A 17 -11.99 6.92 0.50
CA ALA A 17 -13.42 6.83 0.79
C ALA A 17 -14.05 5.49 0.38
N ASP A 18 -13.67 4.95 -0.78
CA ASP A 18 -14.23 3.74 -1.37
C ASP A 18 -13.21 3.08 -2.32
N PHE A 19 -12.28 2.34 -1.72
CA PHE A 19 -11.18 1.71 -2.42
C PHE A 19 -11.65 0.74 -3.52
N ASP A 20 -12.72 -0.02 -3.28
CA ASP A 20 -13.20 -1.04 -4.21
C ASP A 20 -13.75 -0.40 -5.50
N ASN A 21 -14.46 0.72 -5.38
CA ASN A 21 -15.01 1.48 -6.52
C ASN A 21 -14.05 2.56 -7.06
N CYS A 22 -12.83 2.66 -6.54
CA CYS A 22 -11.83 3.60 -7.04
C CYS A 22 -11.47 3.27 -8.51
N PRO A 23 -11.38 4.27 -9.42
CA PRO A 23 -11.12 4.04 -10.85
C PRO A 23 -9.63 3.79 -11.12
N LEU A 24 -9.02 2.89 -10.36
CA LEU A 24 -7.66 2.41 -10.59
C LEU A 24 -7.69 1.11 -11.41
N PRO A 25 -6.69 0.84 -12.25
CA PRO A 25 -6.59 -0.45 -12.90
C PRO A 25 -6.35 -1.57 -11.87
N GLU A 26 -6.74 -2.79 -12.23
CA GLU A 26 -6.75 -3.92 -11.29
C GLU A 26 -5.34 -4.26 -10.74
N ARG A 27 -4.28 -4.01 -11.53
CA ARG A 27 -2.90 -4.21 -11.09
C ARG A 27 -2.57 -3.32 -9.89
N GLU A 28 -2.89 -2.04 -9.98
CA GLU A 28 -2.65 -1.05 -8.93
C GLU A 28 -3.49 -1.37 -7.69
N LYS A 29 -4.77 -1.75 -7.87
CA LYS A 29 -5.61 -2.19 -6.75
C LYS A 29 -5.03 -3.41 -6.04
N ALA A 30 -4.58 -4.41 -6.79
CA ALA A 30 -3.99 -5.63 -6.22
C ALA A 30 -2.70 -5.32 -5.44
N ILE A 31 -1.83 -4.45 -5.97
CA ILE A 31 -0.61 -3.99 -5.28
C ILE A 31 -0.96 -3.34 -3.94
N ILE A 32 -1.95 -2.43 -3.92
CA ILE A 32 -2.34 -1.72 -2.71
C ILE A 32 -2.97 -2.67 -1.68
N ARG A 33 -3.86 -3.58 -2.10
CA ARG A 33 -4.44 -4.60 -1.21
C ARG A 33 -3.38 -5.48 -0.59
N PHE A 34 -2.46 -5.99 -1.41
CA PHE A 34 -1.38 -6.84 -0.95
C PHE A 34 -0.46 -6.11 0.04
N GLY A 35 -0.05 -4.88 -0.28
CA GLY A 35 0.75 -4.04 0.60
C GLY A 35 0.06 -3.75 1.93
N LEU A 36 -1.25 -3.45 1.92
CA LEU A 36 -2.03 -3.23 3.14
C LEU A 36 -2.12 -4.50 4.00
N GLN A 37 -2.37 -5.66 3.38
CA GLN A 37 -2.41 -6.93 4.10
C GLN A 37 -1.04 -7.30 4.68
N ALA A 38 0.04 -7.07 3.93
CA ALA A 38 1.41 -7.24 4.42
C ALA A 38 1.74 -6.33 5.62
N ALA A 39 1.26 -5.09 5.62
CA ALA A 39 1.46 -4.15 6.72
C ALA A 39 0.67 -4.51 7.98
N THR A 40 -0.57 -4.99 7.83
CA THR A 40 -1.53 -5.10 8.95
C THR A 40 -1.77 -6.52 9.43
N GLN A 41 -1.70 -7.50 8.53
CA GLN A 41 -2.02 -8.91 8.80
C GLN A 41 -1.09 -9.86 8.02
N PRO A 42 0.25 -9.72 8.12
CA PRO A 42 1.19 -10.48 7.27
C PRO A 42 1.07 -12.00 7.41
N HIS A 43 0.65 -12.49 8.58
CA HIS A 43 0.44 -13.91 8.85
C HIS A 43 -0.74 -14.54 8.08
N THR A 44 -1.59 -13.72 7.46
CA THR A 44 -2.70 -14.17 6.62
C THR A 44 -2.32 -14.31 5.16
N LEU A 45 -1.16 -13.80 4.75
CA LEU A 45 -0.68 -13.92 3.38
C LEU A 45 -0.43 -15.40 3.04
N SER A 46 -0.94 -15.80 1.90
CA SER A 46 -0.87 -17.14 1.36
C SER A 46 -0.18 -17.13 0.00
N GLN A 47 0.26 -18.30 -0.47
CA GLN A 47 0.87 -18.43 -1.81
C GLN A 47 -0.03 -17.91 -2.94
N MET A 48 -1.36 -17.93 -2.75
CA MET A 48 -2.32 -17.42 -3.73
C MET A 48 -2.22 -15.91 -3.91
N ASP A 49 -1.92 -15.16 -2.84
CA ASP A 49 -1.79 -13.71 -2.90
C ASP A 49 -0.56 -13.30 -3.74
N TYR A 50 0.55 -14.01 -3.57
CA TYR A 50 1.75 -13.84 -4.40
C TYR A 50 1.49 -14.23 -5.85
N GLN A 51 0.80 -15.36 -6.08
CA GLN A 51 0.50 -15.83 -7.42
C GLN A 51 -0.41 -14.84 -8.16
N HIS A 52 -1.40 -14.26 -7.48
CA HIS A 52 -2.29 -13.27 -8.06
C HIS A 52 -1.52 -12.04 -8.60
N LEU A 53 -0.51 -11.56 -7.86
CA LEU A 53 0.34 -10.47 -8.35
C LEU A 53 1.19 -10.88 -9.55
N LYS A 54 1.72 -12.12 -9.57
CA LYS A 54 2.47 -12.65 -10.72
C LYS A 54 1.60 -12.76 -11.96
N ASP A 55 0.34 -13.16 -11.81
CA ASP A 55 -0.63 -13.24 -12.91
C ASP A 55 -0.95 -11.86 -13.50
N LEU A 56 -0.77 -10.79 -12.70
CA LEU A 56 -0.86 -9.39 -13.12
C LEU A 56 0.46 -8.82 -13.66
N GLY A 57 1.46 -9.69 -13.86
CA GLY A 57 2.74 -9.36 -14.50
C GLY A 57 3.80 -8.81 -13.55
N LEU A 58 3.64 -8.94 -12.23
CA LEU A 58 4.69 -8.58 -11.29
C LEU A 58 5.74 -9.69 -11.17
N ASP A 59 7.01 -9.31 -11.09
CA ASP A 59 8.08 -10.24 -10.71
C ASP A 59 8.29 -10.31 -9.19
N ASP A 60 9.10 -11.28 -8.74
CA ASP A 60 9.40 -11.47 -7.32
C ASP A 60 10.07 -10.25 -6.68
N SER A 61 10.88 -9.50 -7.43
CA SER A 61 11.58 -8.32 -6.92
C SER A 61 10.60 -7.19 -6.66
N GLU A 62 9.67 -6.93 -7.59
CA GLU A 62 8.58 -5.95 -7.40
C GLU A 62 7.70 -6.34 -6.21
N ILE A 63 7.36 -7.63 -6.05
CA ILE A 63 6.55 -8.09 -4.92
C ILE A 63 7.28 -7.87 -3.59
N PHE A 64 8.57 -8.18 -3.52
CA PHE A 64 9.37 -7.94 -2.30
C PHE A 64 9.56 -6.46 -2.01
N GLU A 65 9.65 -5.61 -3.04
CA GLU A 65 9.67 -4.15 -2.87
C GLU A 65 8.38 -3.61 -2.25
N ILE A 66 7.22 -4.15 -2.65
CA ILE A 66 5.92 -3.79 -2.04
C ILE A 66 5.93 -4.14 -0.54
N ILE A 67 6.40 -5.33 -0.17
CA ILE A 67 6.51 -5.76 1.23
C ILE A 67 7.47 -4.86 2.01
N ALA A 68 8.65 -4.59 1.45
CA ALA A 68 9.66 -3.76 2.08
C ALA A 68 9.14 -2.33 2.32
N THR A 69 8.46 -1.76 1.33
CA THR A 69 7.86 -0.43 1.42
C THR A 69 6.76 -0.39 2.48
N ALA A 70 5.84 -1.36 2.47
CA ALA A 70 4.78 -1.48 3.47
C ALA A 70 5.33 -1.60 4.91
N ASN A 71 6.37 -2.42 5.09
CA ASN A 71 7.04 -2.60 6.37
C ASN A 71 7.77 -1.33 6.84
N LEU A 72 8.46 -0.62 5.94
CA LEU A 72 9.13 0.64 6.25
C LEU A 72 8.14 1.67 6.81
N PHE A 73 7.02 1.90 6.12
CA PHE A 73 6.01 2.86 6.58
C PHE A 73 5.35 2.42 7.89
N THR A 74 5.12 1.11 8.06
CA THR A 74 4.60 0.58 9.33
C THR A 74 5.56 0.86 10.48
N GLY A 75 6.86 0.59 10.31
CA GLY A 75 7.87 0.84 11.32
C GLY A 75 8.07 2.33 11.64
N VAL A 76 8.04 3.18 10.60
CA VAL A 76 8.09 4.64 10.77
C VAL A 76 6.89 5.12 11.59
N ASN A 77 5.67 4.73 11.21
CA ASN A 77 4.45 5.13 11.91
C ASN A 77 4.48 4.66 13.38
N GLN A 78 4.84 3.40 13.63
CA GLN A 78 4.95 2.88 14.99
C GLN A 78 5.98 3.65 15.83
N TYR A 79 7.12 4.00 15.23
CA TYR A 79 8.15 4.78 15.91
C TYR A 79 7.67 6.20 16.24
N THR A 80 7.05 6.89 15.28
CA THR A 80 6.55 8.25 15.48
C THR A 80 5.42 8.29 16.50
N ASP A 81 4.53 7.30 16.48
CA ASP A 81 3.45 7.16 17.46
C ASP A 81 4.01 6.90 18.87
N ALA A 82 5.03 6.04 18.99
CA ALA A 82 5.63 5.69 20.27
C ALA A 82 6.32 6.88 20.97
N ILE A 83 6.87 7.82 20.20
CA ILE A 83 7.50 9.03 20.74
C ILE A 83 6.54 10.23 20.81
N ALA A 84 5.26 10.04 20.44
CA ALA A 84 4.28 11.10 20.30
C ALA A 84 4.82 12.28 19.48
N LEU A 85 5.43 11.98 18.32
CA LEU A 85 6.03 12.99 17.47
C LEU A 85 4.96 13.98 17.00
N GLU A 86 5.10 15.25 17.39
CA GLU A 86 4.23 16.32 16.90
C GLU A 86 4.54 16.55 15.41
N ILE A 87 3.53 16.43 14.56
CA ILE A 87 3.64 16.78 13.14
C ILE A 87 3.41 18.28 13.04
N ASP A 88 4.46 19.03 12.71
CA ASP A 88 4.32 20.46 12.40
C ASP A 88 3.33 20.61 11.24
N SER A 89 2.25 21.35 11.49
CA SER A 89 1.30 21.73 10.43
C SER A 89 2.00 22.73 9.51
N LEU A 90 2.41 22.27 8.32
CA LEU A 90 2.89 23.13 7.24
C LEU A 90 1.79 24.04 6.69
#